data_AF-A0A7S1YIC8-F1
#
_entry.id   AF-A0A7S1YIC8-F1
#
_cell.length_a   1.000
_cell.length_b   1.000
_cell.length_c   1.000
_cell.angle_alpha   90.00
_cell.angle_beta   90.00
_cell.angle_gamma   90.00
#
_symmetry.space_group_name_H-M   'P 1'
#
loop_
_entity.id
_entity.type
_entity.pdbx_description
1 polymer ?
#
loop_
_entity_poly.entity_id
_entity_poly.type
_entity_poly.pdbx_seq_one_letter_code
_entity_poly.pdbx_strand_id
1 'polypeptide(L)'
;PSSPPFFPSTPCPPTPHSPVMTFLFLLGLLFPVIRGAYLDVDSDNVSLNSSVTIEHPTAHSLIYSDFFAPNEVHYYSFDLVAGEELSLGLFKPIDDDAPLLPIAALILGPAGQALFNLPVSEFGNVLPVGTEIPSDVAAGLLFAPAANETEYVYESFVPSSYAQYATRVRVNATQDARFHVLVFHTQDFGQFGYPVHFGVEIGSQSSFTATQLVSMP
;
A
#
# COMPACT_ATOMS: atom_id res chain seq x y z
N PRO A 1 4.69 -72.31 52.16
CA PRO A 1 4.65 -70.86 51.83
C PRO A 1 4.11 -70.64 50.42
N SER A 2 2.82 -70.32 50.30
CA SER A 2 2.11 -70.08 49.05
C SER A 2 2.33 -68.64 48.58
N SER A 3 2.85 -68.47 47.36
CA SER A 3 3.02 -67.19 46.69
C SER A 3 1.66 -66.54 46.33
N PRO A 4 1.52 -65.20 46.45
CA PRO A 4 0.27 -64.53 46.15
C PRO A 4 0.02 -64.40 44.63
N PRO A 5 -1.24 -64.30 44.19
CA PRO A 5 -1.59 -64.18 42.79
C PRO A 5 -1.28 -62.78 42.24
N PHE A 6 -0.78 -62.75 41.00
CA PHE A 6 -0.46 -61.55 40.23
C PHE A 6 -1.75 -61.03 39.57
N PHE A 7 -2.18 -59.81 39.90
CA PHE A 7 -3.31 -59.16 39.23
C PHE A 7 -2.80 -58.24 38.11
N PRO A 8 -3.28 -58.38 36.87
CA PRO A 8 -2.93 -57.46 35.79
C PRO A 8 -3.59 -56.10 36.03
N SER A 9 -2.78 -55.04 35.99
CA SER A 9 -3.25 -53.65 36.06
C SER A 9 -4.01 -53.29 34.79
N THR A 10 -5.28 -52.90 34.94
CA THR A 10 -6.09 -52.37 33.84
C THR A 10 -5.51 -51.06 33.32
N PRO A 11 -5.40 -50.88 31.98
CA PRO A 11 -4.88 -49.65 31.39
C PRO A 11 -5.80 -48.46 31.71
N CYS A 12 -5.18 -47.34 32.09
CA CYS A 12 -5.84 -46.09 32.41
C CYS A 12 -6.57 -45.54 31.17
N PRO A 13 -7.83 -45.08 31.27
CA PRO A 13 -8.55 -44.53 30.13
C PRO A 13 -7.89 -43.22 29.64
N PRO A 14 -7.87 -42.95 28.32
CA PRO A 14 -7.30 -41.72 27.79
C PRO A 14 -8.11 -40.50 28.27
N THR A 15 -7.41 -39.47 28.73
CA THR A 15 -7.99 -38.19 29.12
C THR A 15 -8.77 -37.57 27.95
N PRO A 16 -10.04 -37.17 28.15
CA PRO A 16 -10.84 -36.56 27.09
C PRO A 16 -10.22 -35.22 26.67
N HIS A 17 -9.94 -35.07 25.38
CA HIS A 17 -9.51 -33.81 24.80
C HIS A 17 -10.61 -32.76 25.02
N SER A 18 -10.26 -31.65 25.67
CA SER A 18 -11.20 -30.58 25.99
C SER A 18 -11.78 -29.98 24.71
N PRO A 19 -13.11 -29.96 24.51
CA PRO A 19 -13.74 -29.38 23.33
C PRO A 19 -13.45 -27.89 23.18
N VAL A 20 -13.06 -27.22 24.27
CA VAL A 20 -12.62 -25.81 24.30
C VAL A 20 -11.36 -25.60 23.45
N MET A 21 -10.44 -26.56 23.48
CA MET A 21 -9.16 -26.44 22.76
C MET A 21 -9.34 -26.64 21.25
N THR A 22 -10.25 -27.53 20.85
CA THR A 22 -10.64 -27.72 19.45
C THR A 22 -11.38 -26.50 18.91
N PHE A 23 -12.26 -25.88 19.71
CA PHE A 23 -12.99 -24.67 19.32
C PHE A 23 -12.04 -23.47 19.12
N LEU A 24 -11.09 -23.26 20.04
CA LEU A 24 -10.09 -22.19 19.90
C LEU A 24 -9.19 -22.39 18.67
N PHE A 25 -8.83 -23.63 18.34
CA PHE A 25 -8.03 -23.93 17.16
C PHE A 25 -8.80 -23.67 15.85
N LEU A 26 -10.09 -24.04 15.79
CA LEU A 26 -10.96 -23.74 14.67
C LEU A 26 -11.23 -22.23 14.52
N LEU A 27 -11.36 -21.51 15.64
CA LEU A 27 -11.53 -20.06 15.64
C LEU A 27 -10.27 -19.36 15.07
N GLY A 28 -9.07 -19.87 15.39
CA GLY A 28 -7.82 -19.35 14.83
C GLY A 28 -7.65 -19.56 13.32
N LEU A 29 -8.30 -20.58 12.74
CA LEU A 29 -8.30 -20.83 11.29
C LEU A 29 -9.32 -19.95 10.53
N LEU A 30 -10.28 -19.35 11.24
CA LEU A 30 -11.35 -18.52 10.66
C LEU A 30 -10.97 -17.03 10.54
N PHE A 31 -9.88 -16.59 11.18
CA PHE A 31 -9.37 -15.24 10.96
C PHE A 31 -8.43 -15.27 9.74
N PRO A 32 -8.84 -14.73 8.57
CA PRO A 32 -7.86 -14.42 7.54
C PRO A 32 -6.84 -13.48 8.19
N VAL A 33 -5.56 -13.85 8.12
CA VAL A 33 -4.48 -12.95 8.55
C VAL A 33 -4.48 -11.80 7.55
N ILE A 34 -5.25 -10.75 7.84
CA ILE A 34 -5.21 -9.50 7.09
C ILE A 34 -3.84 -8.90 7.41
N ARG A 35 -2.84 -9.19 6.59
CA ARG A 35 -1.55 -8.52 6.61
C ARG A 35 -1.71 -7.17 5.91
N GLY A 36 -2.36 -6.22 6.58
CA GLY A 36 -2.19 -4.81 6.27
C GLY A 36 -0.87 -4.36 6.88
N ALA A 37 0.07 -3.91 6.05
CA ALA A 37 1.32 -3.33 6.54
C ALA A 37 1.15 -1.80 6.59
N TYR A 38 1.25 -1.23 7.79
CA TYR A 38 1.48 0.19 7.96
C TYR A 38 2.98 0.42 7.87
N LEU A 39 3.41 1.29 6.96
CA LEU A 39 4.81 1.64 6.82
C LEU A 39 4.95 3.16 7.01
N ASP A 40 5.52 3.53 8.16
CA ASP A 40 6.05 4.87 8.38
C ASP A 40 7.41 4.93 7.67
N VAL A 41 7.49 5.74 6.62
CA VAL A 41 8.66 5.82 5.75
C VAL A 41 9.43 7.08 6.09
N ASP A 42 10.64 6.91 6.61
CA ASP A 42 11.57 8.02 6.81
C ASP A 42 11.89 8.70 5.46
N SER A 43 12.05 10.02 5.45
CA SER A 43 12.11 10.88 4.25
C SER A 43 13.35 10.73 3.36
N ASP A 44 14.11 9.65 3.50
CA ASP A 44 15.35 9.42 2.74
C ASP A 44 15.10 8.81 1.35
N ASN A 45 13.85 8.56 0.96
CA ASN A 45 13.49 7.93 -0.30
C ASN A 45 13.44 8.88 -1.49
N VAL A 46 14.38 9.82 -1.58
CA VAL A 46 14.43 10.92 -2.56
C VAL A 46 15.25 10.62 -3.83
N SER A 47 15.64 9.37 -4.06
CA SER A 47 16.35 8.93 -5.28
C SER A 47 15.97 7.49 -5.67
N LEU A 48 16.27 7.06 -6.90
CA LEU A 48 16.04 5.67 -7.30
C LEU A 48 16.83 4.68 -6.43
N ASN A 49 18.06 5.05 -6.04
CA ASN A 49 18.95 4.21 -5.23
C ASN A 49 18.49 4.11 -3.77
N SER A 50 17.79 5.12 -3.26
CA SER A 50 17.21 5.11 -1.92
C SER A 50 15.72 4.77 -1.92
N SER A 51 15.19 4.25 -3.03
CA SER A 51 13.76 3.90 -3.13
C SER A 51 13.35 2.88 -2.08
N VAL A 52 12.16 3.09 -1.51
CA VAL A 52 11.60 2.19 -0.50
C VAL A 52 11.03 0.96 -1.20
N THR A 53 11.56 -0.22 -0.86
CA THR A 53 11.08 -1.49 -1.41
C THR A 53 9.84 -1.97 -0.66
N ILE A 54 8.75 -2.16 -1.38
CA ILE A 54 7.50 -2.73 -0.87
C ILE A 54 7.53 -4.23 -1.16
N GLU A 55 7.73 -5.02 -0.11
CA GLU A 55 7.95 -6.47 -0.23
C GLU A 55 6.71 -7.24 -0.74
N HIS A 56 5.50 -6.75 -0.44
CA HIS A 56 4.25 -7.43 -0.75
C HIS A 56 3.28 -6.49 -1.46
N PRO A 57 3.56 -6.08 -2.72
CA PRO A 57 2.79 -5.04 -3.41
C PRO A 57 1.35 -5.41 -3.75
N THR A 58 0.99 -6.70 -3.70
CA THR A 58 -0.38 -7.18 -3.87
C THR A 58 -1.18 -7.17 -2.56
N ALA A 59 -0.50 -7.11 -1.42
CA ALA A 59 -1.11 -6.88 -0.12
C ALA A 59 -1.37 -5.38 0.08
N HIS A 60 -2.46 -5.06 0.78
CA HIS A 60 -2.79 -3.67 1.09
C HIS A 60 -1.71 -3.01 1.96
N SER A 61 -1.10 -1.95 1.44
CA SER A 61 -0.12 -1.14 2.13
C SER A 61 -0.50 0.34 2.03
N LEU A 62 -0.41 1.03 3.15
CA LEU A 62 -0.60 2.47 3.22
C LEU A 62 0.69 3.10 3.71
N ILE A 63 1.13 4.09 2.95
CA ILE A 63 2.37 4.82 3.20
C ILE A 63 2.00 6.28 3.40
N TYR A 64 2.53 6.88 4.45
CA TYR A 64 2.42 8.29 4.75
C TYR A 64 3.79 8.92 4.64
N SER A 65 3.86 10.10 4.05
CA SER A 65 5.11 10.83 3.88
C SER A 65 4.83 12.30 3.67
N ASP A 66 5.89 13.10 3.77
CA ASP A 66 5.85 14.54 3.70
C ASP A 66 6.81 15.04 2.62
N PHE A 67 6.36 16.02 1.84
CA PHE A 67 7.26 16.85 1.05
C PHE A 67 7.81 17.97 1.93
N PHE A 68 9.14 18.10 2.00
CA PHE A 68 9.85 19.12 2.76
C PHE A 68 10.50 20.19 1.86
N ALA A 69 10.74 19.88 0.58
CA ALA A 69 11.42 20.77 -0.36
C ALA A 69 10.67 20.91 -1.70
N PRO A 70 10.82 22.06 -2.39
CA PRO A 70 10.35 22.18 -3.76
C PRO A 70 11.10 21.21 -4.66
N ASN A 71 10.36 20.55 -5.57
CA ASN A 71 10.87 19.54 -6.50
C ASN A 71 11.27 18.22 -5.85
N GLU A 72 10.87 17.98 -4.60
CA GLU A 72 11.07 16.69 -3.95
C GLU A 72 10.23 15.60 -4.63
N VAL A 73 10.85 14.44 -4.81
CA VAL A 73 10.25 13.26 -5.43
C VAL A 73 10.51 12.09 -4.50
N HIS A 74 9.46 11.39 -4.09
CA HIS A 74 9.58 10.17 -3.31
C HIS A 74 9.54 8.95 -4.22
N TYR A 75 10.46 8.02 -4.01
CA TYR A 75 10.64 6.83 -4.82
C TYR A 75 10.26 5.59 -4.03
N TYR A 76 9.40 4.78 -4.64
CA TYR A 76 9.01 3.46 -4.15
C TYR A 76 9.30 2.42 -5.23
N SER A 77 9.67 1.21 -4.82
CA SER A 77 9.94 0.10 -5.73
C SER A 77 9.25 -1.18 -5.26
N PHE A 78 8.88 -2.04 -6.20
CA PHE A 78 8.30 -3.33 -5.90
C PHE A 78 8.47 -4.29 -7.07
N ASP A 79 8.51 -5.58 -6.77
CA ASP A 79 8.61 -6.64 -7.76
C ASP A 79 7.22 -7.26 -7.96
N LEU A 80 6.76 -7.32 -9.21
CA LEU A 80 5.52 -8.00 -9.58
C LEU A 80 5.84 -9.22 -10.44
N VAL A 81 5.05 -10.28 -10.25
CA VAL A 81 5.05 -11.47 -11.09
C VAL A 81 4.01 -11.32 -12.19
N ALA A 82 4.26 -11.92 -13.36
CA ALA A 82 3.32 -11.94 -14.47
C ALA A 82 1.93 -12.43 -14.04
N GLY A 83 0.90 -11.66 -14.36
CA GLY A 83 -0.49 -11.91 -13.98
C GLY A 83 -0.92 -11.28 -12.66
N GLU A 84 0.00 -10.71 -11.87
CA GLU A 84 -0.36 -9.90 -10.70
C GLU A 84 -0.91 -8.54 -11.13
N GLU A 85 -1.91 -8.07 -10.39
CA GLU A 85 -2.50 -6.73 -10.53
C GLU A 85 -2.02 -5.86 -9.36
N LEU A 86 -1.48 -4.70 -9.70
CA LEU A 86 -1.23 -3.62 -8.77
C LEU A 86 -2.34 -2.60 -8.87
N SER A 87 -2.85 -2.15 -7.73
CA SER A 87 -3.63 -0.92 -7.65
C SER A 87 -2.81 0.14 -6.89
N LEU A 88 -2.76 1.35 -7.46
CA LEU A 88 -2.13 2.52 -6.86
C LEU A 88 -3.17 3.61 -6.64
N GLY A 89 -3.23 4.16 -5.44
CA GLY A 89 -4.03 5.33 -5.09
C GLY A 89 -3.17 6.41 -4.42
N LEU A 90 -3.58 7.66 -4.59
CA LEU A 90 -3.02 8.80 -3.87
C LEU A 90 -4.11 9.44 -2.99
N PHE A 91 -3.72 9.93 -1.83
CA PHE A 91 -4.64 10.61 -0.93
C PHE A 91 -3.91 11.66 -0.08
N LYS A 92 -4.66 12.55 0.55
CA LYS A 92 -4.14 13.54 1.50
C LYS A 92 -4.92 13.44 2.81
N PRO A 93 -4.26 13.55 3.97
CA PRO A 93 -4.93 13.82 5.23
C PRO A 93 -5.77 15.11 5.15
N ILE A 94 -6.98 15.09 5.74
CA ILE A 94 -7.88 16.25 5.78
C ILE A 94 -7.46 17.26 6.87
N ASP A 95 -6.64 16.84 7.82
CA ASP A 95 -6.36 17.60 9.05
C ASP A 95 -5.26 18.68 8.90
N ASP A 96 -4.80 18.95 7.67
CA ASP A 96 -3.80 19.98 7.43
C ASP A 96 -4.41 21.27 6.89
N ASP A 97 -4.24 22.35 7.66
CA ASP A 97 -4.36 23.75 7.22
C ASP A 97 -3.45 24.09 6.01
N ALA A 98 -2.67 23.14 5.51
CA ALA A 98 -1.85 23.26 4.31
C ALA A 98 -2.72 23.26 3.03
N PRO A 99 -2.36 24.08 2.03
CA PRO A 99 -3.07 24.13 0.75
C PRO A 99 -3.14 22.77 0.06
N LEU A 100 -4.16 22.58 -0.78
CA LEU A 100 -4.23 21.43 -1.67
C LEU A 100 -3.27 21.65 -2.84
N LEU A 101 -2.12 20.99 -2.80
CA LEU A 101 -1.23 20.93 -3.95
C LEU A 101 -1.62 19.75 -4.84
N PRO A 102 -1.56 19.90 -6.17
CA PRO A 102 -1.70 18.76 -7.08
C PRO A 102 -0.53 17.81 -6.85
N ILE A 103 -0.85 16.55 -6.58
CA ILE A 103 0.12 15.47 -6.42
C ILE A 103 -0.01 14.57 -7.65
N ALA A 104 1.11 14.06 -8.13
CA ALA A 104 1.15 13.10 -9.21
C ALA A 104 1.98 11.89 -8.79
N ALA A 105 1.62 10.74 -9.33
CA ALA A 105 2.41 9.53 -9.25
C ALA A 105 2.76 9.03 -10.66
N LEU A 106 4.05 8.88 -10.94
CA LEU A 106 4.51 8.23 -12.17
C LEU A 106 4.83 6.77 -11.86
N ILE A 107 4.17 5.85 -12.54
CA ILE A 107 4.48 4.42 -12.50
C ILE A 107 5.44 4.11 -13.64
N LEU A 108 6.57 3.50 -13.31
CA LEU A 108 7.57 3.01 -14.24
C LEU A 108 7.59 1.49 -14.19
N GLY A 109 7.60 0.86 -15.35
CA GLY A 109 7.66 -0.60 -15.49
C GLY A 109 8.58 -0.99 -16.63
N PRO A 110 8.83 -2.29 -16.85
CA PRO A 110 9.73 -2.72 -17.92
C PRO A 110 9.22 -2.27 -19.31
N ALA A 111 10.14 -2.01 -20.23
CA ALA A 111 9.78 -1.77 -21.63
C ALA A 111 8.91 -2.92 -22.19
N GLY A 112 7.84 -2.58 -22.92
CA GLY A 112 6.87 -3.55 -23.44
C GLY A 112 5.67 -3.82 -22.51
N GLN A 113 5.73 -3.35 -21.26
CA GLN A 113 4.54 -3.25 -20.40
C GLN A 113 3.64 -2.12 -20.91
N ALA A 114 2.39 -2.44 -21.22
CA ALA A 114 1.38 -1.43 -21.51
C ALA A 114 0.97 -0.77 -20.19
N LEU A 115 1.53 0.42 -19.92
CA LEU A 115 1.02 1.35 -18.91
C LEU A 115 0.08 2.33 -19.63
N PHE A 116 -0.79 3.05 -18.91
CA PHE A 116 -1.68 4.05 -19.52
C PHE A 116 -0.82 5.04 -20.33
N ASN A 117 -0.89 4.88 -21.66
CA ASN A 117 0.15 5.24 -22.63
C ASN A 117 0.44 6.73 -22.67
N LEU A 118 1.58 7.15 -22.11
CA LEU A 118 2.29 8.34 -22.55
C LEU A 118 3.79 8.04 -22.47
N PRO A 119 4.57 8.21 -23.55
CA PRO A 119 6.00 7.99 -23.50
C PRO A 119 6.65 8.99 -22.53
N VAL A 120 7.73 8.57 -21.85
CA VAL A 120 8.43 9.38 -20.84
C VAL A 120 8.76 10.80 -21.34
N SER A 121 9.09 10.91 -22.62
CA SER A 121 9.40 12.17 -23.32
C SER A 121 8.27 13.20 -23.28
N GLU A 122 7.02 12.79 -23.12
CA GLU A 122 5.87 13.70 -23.01
C GLU A 122 5.65 14.24 -21.59
N PHE A 123 6.33 13.68 -20.59
CA PHE A 123 6.26 14.14 -19.20
C PHE A 123 7.34 15.15 -18.82
N GLY A 124 8.29 15.47 -19.71
CA GLY A 124 9.46 16.28 -19.38
C GLY A 124 9.15 17.67 -18.79
N ASN A 125 7.95 18.22 -19.03
CA ASN A 125 7.51 19.51 -18.49
C ASN A 125 6.70 19.40 -17.19
N VAL A 126 6.32 18.18 -16.78
CA VAL A 126 5.52 17.90 -15.57
C VAL A 126 6.40 17.40 -14.44
N LEU A 127 7.52 16.74 -14.77
CA LEU A 127 8.41 16.18 -13.77
C LEU A 127 9.26 17.27 -13.10
N PRO A 128 9.43 17.19 -11.77
CA PRO A 128 10.35 18.05 -11.05
C PRO A 128 11.77 17.99 -11.60
N VAL A 129 12.48 19.11 -11.47
CA VAL A 129 13.88 19.18 -11.91
C VAL A 129 14.71 18.18 -11.10
N GLY A 130 15.50 17.37 -11.80
CA GLY A 130 16.35 16.34 -11.18
C GLY A 130 15.66 15.00 -10.97
N THR A 131 14.43 14.81 -11.45
CA THR A 131 13.76 13.50 -11.42
C THR A 131 14.59 12.45 -12.14
N GLU A 132 14.90 11.35 -11.44
CA GLU A 132 15.65 10.22 -11.96
C GLU A 132 14.69 9.23 -12.62
N ILE A 133 14.95 8.87 -13.89
CA ILE A 133 14.16 7.89 -14.63
C ILE A 133 15.12 6.84 -15.20
N PRO A 134 14.90 5.55 -14.95
CA PRO A 134 15.67 4.49 -15.61
C PRO A 134 15.54 4.60 -17.14
N SER A 135 16.59 4.26 -17.87
CA SER A 135 16.61 4.41 -19.33
C SER A 135 15.81 3.34 -20.11
N ASP A 136 15.38 2.28 -19.43
CA ASP A 136 14.85 1.04 -20.00
C ASP A 136 13.41 0.72 -19.58
N VAL A 137 12.65 1.75 -19.18
CA VAL A 137 11.29 1.60 -18.66
C VAL A 137 10.22 2.19 -19.58
N ALA A 138 9.05 1.56 -19.58
CA ALA A 138 7.79 2.19 -19.96
C ALA A 138 7.25 3.01 -18.78
N ALA A 139 6.48 4.04 -19.05
CA ALA A 139 5.89 4.89 -18.03
C ALA A 139 4.39 5.08 -18.23
N GLY A 140 3.67 5.23 -17.12
CA GLY A 140 2.30 5.69 -17.06
C GLY A 140 2.14 6.70 -15.93
N LEU A 141 1.36 7.75 -16.16
CA LEU A 141 1.15 8.81 -15.18
C LEU A 141 -0.24 8.72 -14.56
N LEU A 142 -0.27 8.67 -13.24
CA LEU A 142 -1.43 8.97 -12.41
C LEU A 142 -1.32 10.43 -11.95
N PHE A 143 -2.37 11.22 -12.16
CA PHE A 143 -2.43 12.60 -11.72
C PHE A 143 -3.59 12.78 -10.75
N ALA A 144 -3.30 13.32 -9.57
CA ALA A 144 -4.26 13.65 -8.54
C ALA A 144 -4.56 15.17 -8.61
N PRO A 145 -5.63 15.61 -9.31
CA PRO A 145 -5.95 17.02 -9.42
C PRO A 145 -6.15 17.66 -8.04
N ALA A 146 -5.58 18.86 -7.88
CA ALA A 146 -5.68 19.68 -6.66
C ALA A 146 -7.13 20.04 -6.26
N ALA A 147 -8.06 19.91 -7.19
CA ALA A 147 -9.42 20.40 -7.05
C ALA A 147 -10.39 19.32 -7.50
N ASN A 148 -10.89 18.55 -6.54
CA ASN A 148 -12.28 18.08 -6.44
C ASN A 148 -12.32 16.96 -5.40
N GLU A 149 -12.42 17.34 -4.12
CA GLU A 149 -12.84 16.43 -3.06
C GLU A 149 -14.25 15.93 -3.40
N THR A 150 -14.37 14.76 -4.03
CA THR A 150 -15.68 14.21 -4.40
C THR A 150 -16.22 13.23 -3.36
N GLU A 151 -15.37 12.67 -2.49
CA GLU A 151 -15.78 11.68 -1.49
C GLU A 151 -14.79 11.60 -0.32
N TYR A 152 -15.30 11.71 0.90
CA TYR A 152 -14.54 11.50 2.13
C TYR A 152 -14.58 10.01 2.49
N VAL A 153 -13.42 9.38 2.63
CA VAL A 153 -13.31 7.97 2.99
C VAL A 153 -12.76 7.86 4.40
N TYR A 154 -13.47 7.10 5.24
CA TYR A 154 -13.03 6.79 6.60
C TYR A 154 -12.19 5.52 6.58
N GLU A 155 -10.97 5.61 7.09
CA GLU A 155 -10.14 4.43 7.29
C GLU A 155 -10.36 3.86 8.70
N SER A 156 -10.57 2.56 8.81
CA SER A 156 -10.93 1.93 10.09
C SER A 156 -9.79 1.92 11.11
N PHE A 157 -8.56 2.18 10.67
CA PHE A 157 -7.34 1.97 11.45
C PHE A 157 -6.62 3.27 11.84
N VAL A 158 -7.05 4.43 11.33
CA VAL A 158 -6.44 5.72 11.65
C VAL A 158 -7.53 6.71 12.04
N PRO A 159 -7.40 7.46 13.15
CA PRO A 159 -8.43 8.40 13.62
C PRO A 159 -8.63 9.63 12.71
N SER A 160 -7.99 9.69 11.54
CA SER A 160 -8.11 10.79 10.59
C SER A 160 -8.93 10.39 9.36
N SER A 161 -9.82 11.28 8.93
CA SER A 161 -10.48 11.21 7.63
C SER A 161 -9.52 11.65 6.51
N TYR A 162 -9.56 10.97 5.36
CA TYR A 162 -8.73 11.30 4.20
C TYR A 162 -9.60 11.82 3.04
N ALA A 163 -9.11 12.86 2.37
CA ALA A 163 -9.62 13.26 1.08
C ALA A 163 -8.91 12.38 0.06
N GLN A 164 -9.66 11.47 -0.57
CA GLN A 164 -9.09 10.61 -1.60
C GLN A 164 -8.86 11.45 -2.86
N TYR A 165 -7.60 11.69 -3.20
CA TYR A 165 -7.25 12.39 -4.44
C TYR A 165 -7.20 11.37 -5.57
N ALA A 166 -8.32 11.26 -6.26
CA ALA A 166 -8.42 10.76 -7.62
C ALA A 166 -8.12 9.28 -7.87
N THR A 167 -8.86 8.83 -8.88
CA THR A 167 -8.82 7.58 -9.63
C THR A 167 -7.60 6.70 -9.39
N ARG A 168 -7.83 5.55 -8.76
CA ARG A 168 -6.84 4.48 -8.69
C ARG A 168 -6.42 4.04 -10.10
N VAL A 169 -5.13 3.82 -10.29
CA VAL A 169 -4.60 3.18 -11.50
C VAL A 169 -4.36 1.72 -11.21
N ARG A 170 -4.80 0.87 -12.14
CA ARG A 170 -4.54 -0.57 -12.12
C ARG A 170 -3.51 -0.93 -13.16
N VAL A 171 -2.49 -1.67 -12.76
CA VAL A 171 -1.44 -2.17 -13.64
C VAL A 171 -1.40 -3.68 -13.56
N ASN A 172 -1.59 -4.35 -14.70
CA ASN A 172 -1.47 -5.80 -14.80
C ASN A 172 -0.08 -6.14 -15.32
N ALA A 173 0.76 -6.77 -14.51
CA ALA A 173 2.09 -7.18 -14.93
C ALA A 173 1.99 -8.24 -16.04
N THR A 174 2.59 -7.97 -17.21
CA THR A 174 2.65 -8.95 -18.32
C THR A 174 3.87 -9.85 -18.23
N GLN A 175 4.85 -9.47 -17.41
CA GLN A 175 6.10 -10.17 -17.18
C GLN A 175 6.60 -9.90 -15.77
N ASP A 176 7.43 -10.81 -15.25
CA ASP A 176 8.11 -10.64 -13.96
C ASP A 176 9.09 -9.47 -14.07
N ALA A 177 8.87 -8.42 -13.28
CA ALA A 177 9.71 -7.23 -13.34
C ALA A 177 9.59 -6.37 -12.10
N ARG A 178 10.60 -5.52 -11.93
CA ARG A 178 10.57 -4.42 -10.98
C ARG A 178 9.82 -3.24 -11.57
N PHE A 179 8.96 -2.67 -10.75
CA PHE A 179 8.25 -1.43 -11.01
C PHE A 179 8.70 -0.37 -10.00
N HIS A 180 8.60 0.89 -10.41
CA HIS A 180 8.87 2.03 -9.57
C HIS A 180 7.67 2.97 -9.57
N VAL A 181 7.44 3.62 -8.43
CA VAL A 181 6.46 4.70 -8.30
C VAL A 181 7.18 5.93 -7.80
N LEU A 182 7.02 7.03 -8.53
CA LEU A 182 7.57 8.33 -8.18
C LEU A 182 6.42 9.23 -7.80
N VAL A 183 6.39 9.72 -6.58
CA VAL A 183 5.34 10.61 -6.08
C VAL A 183 5.92 12.00 -5.91
N PHE A 184 5.25 12.99 -6.49
CA PHE A 184 5.73 14.37 -6.49
C PHE A 184 4.57 15.36 -6.54
N HIS A 185 4.82 16.58 -6.09
CA HIS A 185 3.88 17.68 -6.23
C HIS A 185 4.18 18.46 -7.53
N THR A 186 3.16 18.98 -8.21
CA THR A 186 3.32 19.65 -9.52
C THR A 186 3.29 21.18 -9.45
N GLN A 187 3.42 21.76 -8.26
CA GLN A 187 3.41 23.21 -8.03
C GLN A 187 4.53 23.64 -7.09
N ASP A 188 5.15 24.78 -7.32
CA ASP A 188 6.25 25.26 -6.49
C ASP A 188 5.86 25.50 -5.02
N PHE A 189 6.63 24.89 -4.13
CA PHE A 189 6.48 24.89 -2.66
C PHE A 189 6.76 26.26 -2.00
N GLY A 190 7.23 27.23 -2.79
CA GLY A 190 7.89 28.46 -2.32
C GLY A 190 7.03 29.45 -1.51
N GLN A 191 5.76 29.17 -1.26
CA GLN A 191 4.87 30.06 -0.50
C GLN A 191 4.43 29.54 0.87
N PHE A 192 4.59 28.26 1.18
CA PHE A 192 3.85 27.67 2.30
C PHE A 192 4.67 27.40 3.56
N GLY A 193 5.96 27.14 3.45
CA GLY A 193 6.85 27.01 4.64
C GLY A 193 6.49 25.89 5.62
N TYR A 194 5.54 25.02 5.26
CA TYR A 194 5.09 23.86 6.03
C TYR A 194 5.23 22.61 5.16
N PRO A 195 5.50 21.44 5.76
CA PRO A 195 5.47 20.17 5.05
C PRO A 195 4.11 19.93 4.40
N VAL A 196 4.10 19.26 3.25
CA VAL A 196 2.86 18.81 2.60
C VAL A 196 2.75 17.32 2.79
N HIS A 197 1.81 16.94 3.65
CA HIS A 197 1.50 15.55 3.97
C HIS A 197 0.77 14.89 2.81
N PHE A 198 1.17 13.67 2.47
CA PHE A 198 0.49 12.85 1.48
C PHE A 198 0.47 11.39 1.90
N GLY A 199 -0.40 10.63 1.25
CA GLY A 199 -0.51 9.20 1.41
C GLY A 199 -0.56 8.46 0.08
N VAL A 200 0.01 7.27 0.07
CA VAL A 200 0.04 6.36 -1.08
C VAL A 200 -0.58 5.03 -0.66
N GLU A 201 -1.60 4.60 -1.41
CA GLU A 201 -2.23 3.29 -1.27
C GLU A 201 -1.67 2.37 -2.34
N ILE A 202 -1.09 1.23 -1.94
CA ILE A 202 -0.51 0.23 -2.84
C ILE A 202 -1.14 -1.13 -2.53
N GLY A 203 -1.58 -1.83 -3.57
CA GLY A 203 -2.12 -3.18 -3.48
C GLY A 203 -3.65 -3.24 -3.45
N SER A 204 -4.18 -4.34 -2.93
CA SER A 204 -5.63 -4.62 -2.94
C SER A 204 -6.40 -3.70 -1.98
N GLN A 205 -7.53 -3.15 -2.42
CA GLN A 205 -8.35 -2.21 -1.64
C GLN A 205 -8.84 -2.85 -0.33
N SER A 206 -8.64 -2.16 0.80
CA SER A 206 -9.31 -2.50 2.07
C SER A 206 -10.13 -1.34 2.65
N SER A 207 -10.63 -0.44 1.80
CA SER A 207 -11.57 0.59 2.24
C SER A 207 -13.01 0.08 2.17
N PHE A 208 -13.79 0.36 3.21
CA PHE A 208 -15.22 0.11 3.24
C PHE A 208 -15.97 1.43 3.34
N THR A 209 -17.01 1.61 2.53
CA THR A 209 -17.93 2.75 2.74
C THR A 209 -18.64 2.62 4.08
N ALA A 210 -19.14 3.73 4.64
CA ALA A 210 -19.93 3.68 5.87
C ALA A 210 -21.10 2.67 5.78
N THR A 211 -21.73 2.56 4.60
CA THR A 211 -22.79 1.58 4.33
C THR A 211 -22.27 0.14 4.33
N GLN A 212 -21.08 -0.11 3.74
CA GLN A 212 -20.46 -1.43 3.77
C GLN A 212 -20.08 -1.85 5.19
N LEU A 213 -19.56 -0.90 5.98
CA LEU A 213 -19.18 -1.10 7.38
C LEU A 213 -20.39 -1.53 8.25
N VAL A 214 -21.55 -0.90 8.04
CA VAL A 214 -22.79 -1.27 8.76
C VAL A 214 -23.37 -2.61 8.31
N SER A 215 -23.00 -3.09 7.11
CA SER A 215 -23.49 -4.35 6.54
C SER A 215 -22.56 -5.55 6.78
N MET A 216 -21.44 -5.35 7.46
CA MET A 216 -20.54 -6.46 7.82
C MET A 216 -21.17 -7.31 8.93
N PRO A 217 -21.21 -8.65 8.75
CA PRO A 217 -21.76 -9.58 9.72
C PRO A 217 -20.91 -9.70 10.99
#